data_AF-A0AAJ5VF94-F1
#
_entry.id   AF-A0AAJ5VF94-F1
#
_cell.length_a   1.000
_cell.length_b   1.000
_cell.length_c   1.000
_cell.angle_alpha   90.00
_cell.angle_beta   90.00
_cell.angle_gamma   90.00
#
_symmetry.space_group_name_H-M   'P 1'
#
loop_
_entity.id
_entity.type
_entity.pdbx_description
1 polymer ?
#
loop_
_entity_poly.entity_id
_entity_poly.type
_entity_poly.pdbx_seq_one_letter_code
_entity_poly.pdbx_strand_id
1 'polypeptide(L)' 'MSNTDADPSFTTGLEPGGGVPQGETPPAESSTSEPGPWKDPARGWTAAPLIAVGVLVLFVAGFFLAYAVLIP' A
#
# COMPACT_ATOMS: atom_id res chain seq x y z
N MET A 1 -7.45 38.90 0.15
CA MET A 1 -7.99 37.52 0.16
C MET A 1 -9.01 37.41 -0.96
N SER A 2 -8.68 36.83 -2.11
CA SER A 2 -9.72 36.42 -3.06
C SER A 2 -10.36 35.16 -2.50
N ASN A 3 -11.62 35.25 -2.09
CA ASN A 3 -12.38 34.09 -1.69
C ASN A 3 -12.67 33.27 -2.96
N THR A 4 -12.17 32.03 -3.02
CA THR A 4 -12.34 31.09 -4.13
C THR A 4 -13.56 30.19 -3.89
N ASP A 5 -14.52 30.60 -3.06
CA ASP A 5 -15.77 29.86 -2.95
C ASP A 5 -16.52 29.90 -4.29
N ALA A 6 -16.86 28.71 -4.77
CA ALA A 6 -17.73 28.55 -5.91
C ALA A 6 -19.13 29.03 -5.53
N ASP A 7 -19.78 29.81 -6.41
CA ASP A 7 -21.14 30.29 -6.19
C ASP A 7 -22.12 29.10 -6.11
N PRO A 8 -22.78 28.87 -4.96
CA PRO A 8 -23.66 27.71 -4.74
C PRO A 8 -24.86 27.66 -5.69
N SER A 9 -25.24 28.78 -6.31
CA SER A 9 -26.33 28.83 -7.29
C SER A 9 -25.98 28.21 -8.64
N PHE A 10 -24.70 27.96 -8.90
CA PHE A 10 -24.17 27.41 -10.16
C PHE A 10 -23.39 26.10 -10.00
N THR A 11 -23.31 25.55 -8.78
CA THR A 11 -22.63 24.29 -8.49
C THR A 11 -23.62 23.29 -7.88
N THR A 12 -23.83 22.16 -8.57
CA THR A 12 -24.77 21.13 -8.15
C THR A 12 -24.32 20.49 -6.84
N GLY A 13 -25.22 20.40 -5.85
CA GLY A 13 -24.96 19.73 -4.57
C GLY A 13 -24.53 20.62 -3.41
N LEU A 14 -24.56 21.95 -3.58
CA LEU A 14 -24.36 22.93 -2.50
C LEU A 14 -25.66 23.69 -2.23
N GLU A 15 -26.56 23.10 -1.43
CA GLU A 15 -27.67 23.87 -0.86
C GLU A 15 -27.12 25.04 -0.02
N PRO A 16 -27.76 26.23 -0.03
CA PRO A 16 -27.44 27.35 0.87
C PRO A 16 -27.66 26.94 2.34
N GLY A 17 -26.66 26.28 2.92
CA GLY A 17 -26.80 25.51 4.17
C GLY A 17 -25.70 24.45 4.38
N GLY A 18 -24.87 24.17 3.37
CA GLY A 18 -23.63 23.39 3.57
C GLY A 18 -23.85 21.91 3.85
N GLY A 19 -24.87 21.31 3.24
CA GLY A 19 -25.11 19.88 3.31
C GLY A 19 -25.05 19.26 1.91
N VAL A 20 -24.07 18.40 1.66
CA VAL A 20 -24.18 17.42 0.58
C VAL A 20 -25.20 16.36 1.00
N PRO A 21 -26.13 15.94 0.12
CA PRO A 21 -27.00 14.80 0.42
C PRO A 21 -26.15 13.59 0.81
N GLN A 22 -26.48 12.95 1.93
CA GLN A 22 -25.83 11.70 2.34
C GLN A 22 -26.09 10.63 1.26
N GLY A 23 -25.08 10.42 0.41
CA GLY A 23 -25.16 9.63 -0.82
C GLY A 23 -24.25 10.13 -1.95
N GLU A 24 -23.87 11.42 -1.94
CA GLU A 24 -22.92 12.02 -2.90
C GLU A 24 -21.46 12.03 -2.40
N THR A 25 -21.24 11.66 -1.13
CA THR A 25 -19.94 11.07 -0.78
C THR A 25 -19.93 9.73 -1.49
N PRO A 26 -18.96 9.43 -2.39
CA PRO A 26 -18.75 8.06 -2.80
C PRO A 26 -18.81 7.22 -1.52
N PRO A 27 -19.54 6.10 -1.52
CA PRO A 27 -19.48 5.20 -0.39
C PRO A 27 -18.00 5.01 0.00
N ALA A 28 -17.71 4.69 1.25
CA ALA A 28 -16.36 4.33 1.68
C ALA A 28 -15.83 3.03 1.00
N GLU A 29 -16.25 2.75 -0.24
CA GLU A 29 -15.98 1.66 -1.17
C GLU A 29 -14.54 1.66 -1.73
N SER A 30 -13.59 2.36 -1.11
CA SER A 30 -12.18 2.28 -1.54
C SER A 30 -11.14 2.21 -0.41
N SER A 31 -11.49 1.69 0.76
CA SER A 31 -10.44 1.31 1.74
C SER A 31 -10.51 -0.11 2.26
N THR A 32 -11.51 -0.89 1.88
CA THR A 32 -11.47 -2.33 2.13
C THR A 32 -12.29 -3.02 1.07
N SER A 33 -11.63 -3.37 -0.04
CA SER A 33 -12.15 -4.42 -0.90
C SER A 33 -12.26 -5.67 -0.02
N GLU A 34 -13.49 -6.13 0.23
CA GLU A 34 -13.74 -7.38 0.93
C GLU A 34 -12.86 -8.45 0.28
N PRO A 35 -11.91 -9.08 1.00
CA PRO A 35 -11.08 -10.09 0.40
C PRO A 35 -12.03 -11.18 -0.09
N GLY A 36 -12.12 -11.34 -1.41
CA GLY A 36 -12.81 -12.47 -2.02
C GLY A 36 -12.29 -13.78 -1.41
N PRO A 37 -13.00 -14.91 -1.61
CA PRO A 37 -12.76 -16.17 -0.91
C PRO A 37 -11.27 -16.44 -0.69
N TRP A 38 -10.86 -16.46 0.59
CA TRP A 38 -9.45 -16.61 0.98
C TRP A 38 -8.88 -17.86 0.30
N LYS A 39 -8.00 -17.66 -0.68
CA LYS A 39 -7.27 -18.75 -1.29
C LYS A 39 -6.03 -18.97 -0.45
N ASP A 40 -5.90 -20.17 0.12
CA ASP A 40 -4.68 -20.55 0.83
C ASP A 40 -3.46 -20.20 -0.05
N PRO A 41 -2.54 -19.36 0.44
CA PRO A 41 -1.27 -19.16 -0.21
C PRO A 41 -0.64 -20.52 -0.50
N ALA A 42 -0.07 -20.70 -1.70
CA ALA A 42 0.51 -21.97 -2.09
C ALA A 42 1.48 -22.45 -0.99
N ARG A 43 1.25 -23.66 -0.46
CA ARG A 43 1.85 -24.24 0.77
C ARG A 43 3.40 -24.15 0.86
N GLY A 44 4.12 -23.82 -0.21
CA GLY A 44 5.58 -23.67 -0.23
C GLY A 44 6.13 -22.24 -0.31
N TRP A 45 5.30 -21.23 -0.56
CA TRP A 45 5.78 -19.85 -0.81
C TRP A 45 6.19 -19.10 0.46
N THR A 46 5.80 -19.57 1.65
CA THR A 46 6.23 -18.94 2.91
C THR A 46 7.71 -19.20 3.21
N ALA A 47 8.20 -20.40 2.92
CA ALA A 47 9.57 -20.79 3.23
C ALA A 47 10.57 -20.36 2.16
N ALA A 48 10.14 -20.31 0.89
CA ALA A 48 11.04 -20.03 -0.24
C ALA A 48 11.78 -18.68 -0.12
N PRO A 49 11.15 -17.55 0.23
CA PRO A 49 11.83 -16.27 0.42
C PRO A 49 12.85 -16.31 1.57
N LEU A 50 12.49 -16.95 2.69
CA LEU A 50 13.39 -17.08 3.84
C LEU A 50 14.65 -17.88 3.49
N ILE A 51 14.49 -18.98 2.76
CA ILE A 51 15.62 -19.79 2.28
C ILE A 51 16.50 -18.98 1.31
N ALA A 52 15.88 -18.29 0.35
CA ALA A 52 16.61 -17.47 -0.61
C ALA A 52 17.46 -16.38 0.06
N VAL A 53 16.89 -15.67 1.04
CA VAL A 53 17.61 -14.66 1.83
C VAL A 53 18.72 -15.32 2.66
N GLY A 54 18.46 -16.46 3.30
CA GLY A 54 19.48 -17.18 4.08
C GLY A 54 20.69 -17.60 3.23
N VAL A 55 20.44 -18.11 2.02
CA VAL A 55 21.49 -18.45 1.06
C VAL A 55 22.29 -17.21 0.65
N LEU A 56 21.60 -16.11 0.30
CA LEU A 56 22.25 -14.86 -0.07
C LEU A 56 23.16 -14.32 1.06
N VAL A 57 22.67 -14.34 2.30
CA VAL A 57 23.45 -13.91 3.48
C VAL A 57 24.70 -14.76 3.64
N LEU A 58 24.61 -16.09 3.48
CA LEU A 58 25.77 -16.97 3.55
C LEU A 58 26.81 -16.67 2.46
N PHE A 59 26.37 -16.39 1.24
CA PHE A 59 27.27 -15.99 0.15
C PHE A 59 27.98 -14.67 0.45
N VAL A 60 27.23 -13.65 0.91
CA VAL A 60 27.79 -12.33 1.22
C VAL A 60 28.76 -12.43 2.40
N ALA A 61 28.39 -13.12 3.48
CA ALA A 61 29.26 -13.32 4.63
C ALA A 61 30.53 -14.10 4.26
N GLY A 62 30.39 -15.16 3.47
CA GLY A 62 31.52 -15.95 2.96
C GLY A 62 32.47 -15.12 2.09
N PHE A 63 31.93 -14.24 1.23
CA PHE A 63 32.73 -13.32 0.43
C PHE A 63 33.56 -12.37 1.32
N PHE A 64 32.93 -11.73 2.31
CA PHE A 64 33.66 -10.83 3.21
C PHE A 64 34.69 -11.55 4.07
N LEU A 65 34.37 -12.76 4.55
CA LEU A 65 35.32 -13.63 5.25
C LEU A 65 36.53 -13.96 4.37
N ALA A 66 36.30 -14.38 3.13
CA ALA A 66 37.37 -14.66 2.18
C ALA A 66 38.19 -13.40 1.86
N TYR A 67 37.53 -12.28 1.61
CA TYR A 67 38.17 -10.99 1.37
C TYR A 67 39.08 -10.59 2.54
N ALA A 68 38.58 -10.64 3.78
CA ALA A 68 39.35 -10.27 4.97
C ALA A 68 40.56 -11.18 5.24
N VAL A 69 40.49 -12.46 4.84
CA VAL A 69 41.59 -13.42 5.00
C VAL A 69 42.61 -13.31 3.86
N LEU A 70 42.15 -13.11 2.62
CA LEU A 70 43.00 -13.10 1.43
C LEU A 70 43.63 -11.73 1.15
N ILE A 71 42.97 -10.65 1.58
CA ILE A 71 43.40 -9.26 1.38
C ILE A 71 43.54 -8.62 2.78
N PRO A 72 44.72 -8.76 3.42
CA PRO A 72 44.99 -8.18 4.74
C PRO A 72 45.21 -6.66 4.69
#